data_AF-W0BFD0-F1
#
_entry.id   AF-W0BFD0-F1
#
_cell.length_a   1.000
_cell.length_b   1.000
_cell.length_c   1.000
_cell.angle_alpha   90.00
_cell.angle_beta   90.00
_cell.angle_gamma   90.00
#
_symmetry.space_group_name_H-M   'P 1'
#
loop_
_entity.id
_entity.type
_entity.pdbx_description
1 polymer ?
#
loop_
_entity_poly.entity_id
_entity_poly.type
_entity_poly.pdbx_seq_one_letter_code
_entity_poly.pdbx_strand_id
1 'polypeptide(L)'
;MKVLPFKTSKKVSIGVELEFQIIDIHSFSLISRAKEFFRNLNEINYKERIKPEITQSMIEINSSIHHAPTTLLQELLELQSFLKSKTASTDIGFCGGGTHPFQQWSMQKIYPSQRYRKISRRFRYLSKRATVFGQHIHVGCASGDDAIYLTHALARYVPQFIALSASSPFYQGIDTGFFSARSSIFNSFPSSGVMPYFKDWQEFSNYFYKMRDWGLIKTMKDIYWDIRPKPEFGTVEIRVFDTPLTIKKSVAMAAYVQALALYLLMERPELISRDLYYLYNYNRFQASRFGPSGTFINPYTNQHDLILDDVLDTMKKWSNIRDSLTVMLILQVLETM
;
A
#
# COMPACT_ATOMS: atom_id res chain seq x y z
N MET A 1 -19.09 -21.41 16.45
CA MET A 1 -17.82 -21.07 15.76
C MET A 1 -17.35 -19.71 16.25
N LYS A 2 -16.03 -19.49 16.36
CA LYS A 2 -15.49 -18.23 16.90
C LYS A 2 -15.46 -17.18 15.79
N VAL A 3 -16.05 -16.01 16.04
CA VAL A 3 -16.06 -14.88 15.10
C VAL A 3 -14.98 -13.89 15.49
N LEU A 4 -14.17 -13.45 14.53
CA LEU A 4 -13.16 -12.42 14.76
C LEU A 4 -13.87 -11.06 14.93
N PRO A 5 -13.68 -10.34 16.05
CA PRO A 5 -14.31 -9.04 16.22
C PRO A 5 -13.86 -8.05 15.13
N PHE A 6 -14.81 -7.29 14.59
CA PHE A 6 -14.55 -6.25 13.61
C PHE A 6 -15.00 -4.90 14.17
N LYS A 7 -14.08 -3.93 14.25
CA LYS A 7 -14.42 -2.57 14.66
C LYS A 7 -15.28 -1.92 13.57
N THR A 8 -16.43 -1.37 13.92
CA THR A 8 -17.22 -0.59 12.94
C THR A 8 -16.53 0.73 12.65
N SER A 9 -16.39 1.05 11.36
CA SER A 9 -15.85 2.33 10.89
C SER A 9 -16.85 3.02 9.97
N LYS A 10 -16.74 4.36 9.89
CA LYS A 10 -17.55 5.13 8.94
C LYS A 10 -17.20 4.68 7.51
N LYS A 11 -18.22 4.32 6.74
CA LYS A 11 -18.04 3.82 5.37
C LYS A 11 -17.18 4.79 4.57
N VAL A 12 -16.20 4.23 3.87
CA VAL A 12 -15.27 4.93 2.95
C VAL A 12 -14.49 6.10 3.56
N SER A 13 -14.28 6.12 4.89
CA SER A 13 -13.19 6.92 5.45
C SER A 13 -11.84 6.39 4.96
N ILE A 14 -10.85 7.26 4.81
CA ILE A 14 -9.52 6.91 4.33
C ILE A 14 -8.43 7.22 5.33
N GLY A 15 -7.40 6.39 5.35
CA GLY A 15 -6.13 6.65 6.03
C GLY A 15 -4.98 6.18 5.14
N VAL A 16 -3.84 6.84 5.21
CA VAL A 16 -2.67 6.53 4.40
C VAL A 16 -1.45 6.33 5.28
N GLU A 17 -0.71 5.27 4.98
CA GLU A 17 0.64 5.03 5.47
C GLU A 17 1.63 5.26 4.31
N LEU A 18 2.69 6.04 4.52
CA LEU A 18 3.76 6.25 3.54
C LEU A 18 5.10 5.87 4.16
N GLU A 19 5.74 4.86 3.57
CA GLU A 19 7.11 4.48 3.90
C GLU A 19 8.07 5.39 3.11
N PHE A 20 8.84 6.23 3.79
CA PHE A 20 9.85 7.09 3.17
C PHE A 20 11.25 6.52 3.32
N GLN A 21 12.05 6.75 2.28
CA GLN A 21 13.48 6.50 2.26
C GLN A 21 14.19 7.57 3.10
N ILE A 22 15.14 7.17 3.94
CA ILE A 22 16.06 8.09 4.61
C ILE A 22 17.35 8.10 3.79
N ILE A 23 17.67 9.26 3.20
CA ILE A 23 18.82 9.43 2.32
C ILE A 23 19.82 10.44 2.89
N ASP A 24 21.07 10.32 2.47
CA ASP A 24 22.07 11.37 2.62
C ASP A 24 21.88 12.42 1.52
N ILE A 25 21.84 13.70 1.87
CA ILE A 25 21.55 14.77 0.91
C ILE A 25 22.69 15.06 -0.06
N HIS A 26 23.91 14.59 0.23
CA HIS A 26 25.09 14.82 -0.63
C HIS A 26 25.32 13.68 -1.62
N SER A 27 25.20 12.44 -1.16
CA SER A 27 25.43 11.22 -1.94
C SER A 27 24.15 10.58 -2.48
N PHE A 28 22.98 11.02 -2.02
CA PHE A 28 21.67 10.44 -2.31
C PHE A 28 21.53 8.96 -1.96
N SER A 29 22.45 8.40 -1.16
CA SER A 29 22.41 6.99 -0.74
C SER A 29 21.47 6.80 0.44
N LEU A 30 20.85 5.62 0.56
CA LEU A 30 20.17 5.23 1.81
C LEU A 30 21.13 5.27 3.00
N ILE A 31 20.71 5.93 4.08
CA ILE A 31 21.47 5.99 5.34
C ILE A 31 20.71 5.40 6.51
N SER A 32 21.41 4.65 7.36
CA SER A 32 20.84 4.01 8.55
C SER A 32 20.73 4.96 9.74
N ARG A 33 19.96 6.06 9.61
CA ARG A 33 19.85 7.12 10.64
C ARG A 33 18.48 7.21 11.33
N ALA A 34 17.54 6.30 11.08
CA ALA A 34 16.22 6.32 11.76
C ALA A 34 16.33 6.41 13.29
N LYS A 35 17.22 5.62 13.91
CA LYS A 35 17.42 5.66 15.38
C LYS A 35 17.91 7.03 15.87
N GLU A 36 18.74 7.70 15.09
CA GLU A 36 19.21 9.04 15.41
C GLU A 36 18.10 10.07 15.24
N PHE A 37 17.41 10.03 14.10
CA PHE A 37 16.25 10.86 13.83
C PHE A 37 15.21 10.80 14.95
N PHE A 38 14.82 9.58 15.38
CA PHE A 38 13.85 9.40 16.47
C PHE A 38 14.36 9.80 17.86
N ARG A 39 15.69 9.82 18.10
CA ARG A 39 16.25 10.32 19.37
C ARG A 39 16.10 11.84 19.49
N ASN A 40 16.12 12.55 18.36
CA ASN A 40 16.03 14.00 18.32
C ASN A 40 14.58 14.49 18.17
N LEU A 41 13.62 13.57 18.00
CA LEU A 41 12.19 13.84 17.86
C LEU A 41 11.56 14.04 19.25
N ASN A 42 11.91 15.16 19.90
CA ASN A 42 11.45 15.52 21.26
C ASN A 42 10.01 16.08 21.30
N GLU A 43 9.41 16.36 20.14
CA GLU A 43 8.07 16.94 20.05
C GLU A 43 6.99 15.86 19.99
N ILE A 44 5.99 15.99 20.86
CA ILE A 44 4.95 14.97 21.11
C ILE A 44 3.93 14.93 19.97
N ASN A 45 3.65 16.06 19.30
CA ASN A 45 2.49 16.25 18.43
C ASN A 45 2.37 15.22 17.30
N TYR A 46 3.49 14.73 16.76
CA TYR A 46 3.49 13.75 15.65
C TYR A 46 4.18 12.42 16.00
N LYS A 47 4.51 12.18 17.26
CA LYS A 47 5.25 10.98 17.69
C LYS A 47 4.50 9.67 17.41
N GLU A 48 3.16 9.72 17.41
CA GLU A 48 2.33 8.56 17.08
C GLU A 48 2.09 8.40 15.56
N ARG A 49 2.35 9.45 14.79
CA ARG A 49 2.15 9.50 13.34
C ARG A 49 3.40 9.07 12.59
N ILE A 50 4.59 9.40 13.09
CA ILE A 50 5.87 9.07 12.47
C ILE A 50 6.51 7.91 13.24
N LYS A 51 6.75 6.78 12.57
CA LYS A 51 7.22 5.54 13.20
C LYS A 51 8.46 4.98 12.51
N PRO A 52 9.33 4.28 13.25
CA PRO A 52 10.39 3.50 12.65
C PRO A 52 9.82 2.24 11.99
N GLU A 53 10.36 1.90 10.83
CA GLU A 53 10.00 0.67 10.13
C GLU A 53 11.13 -0.36 10.19
N ILE A 54 11.02 -1.49 9.48
CA ILE A 54 11.91 -2.65 9.59
C ILE A 54 13.39 -2.33 9.45
N THR A 55 13.76 -1.32 8.66
CA THR A 55 15.16 -0.92 8.45
C THR A 55 15.45 0.50 8.94
N GLN A 56 16.70 0.76 9.30
CA GLN A 56 17.13 2.05 9.82
C GLN A 56 17.22 3.15 8.75
N SER A 57 17.00 2.81 7.48
CA SER A 57 16.92 3.74 6.36
C SER A 57 15.48 4.03 5.94
N MET A 58 14.52 3.74 6.83
CA MET A 58 13.09 3.89 6.54
C MET A 58 12.38 4.51 7.75
N ILE A 59 11.48 5.43 7.46
CA ILE A 59 10.42 5.85 8.38
C ILE A 59 9.07 5.60 7.73
N GLU A 60 8.03 5.44 8.53
CA GLU A 60 6.65 5.41 8.09
C GLU A 60 5.94 6.64 8.65
N ILE A 61 5.19 7.37 7.82
CA ILE A 61 4.21 8.34 8.30
C ILE A 61 2.81 7.79 8.14
N ASN A 62 1.97 8.00 9.14
CA ASN A 62 0.59 7.55 9.19
C ASN A 62 -0.32 8.76 9.32
N SER A 63 -1.27 8.92 8.40
CA SER A 63 -2.28 9.96 8.50
C SER A 63 -3.28 9.69 9.63
N SER A 64 -4.07 10.69 9.96
CA SER A 64 -5.35 10.56 10.64
C SER A 64 -6.39 9.88 9.74
N ILE A 65 -7.57 9.65 10.29
CA ILE A 65 -8.72 9.16 9.51
C ILE A 65 -9.39 10.37 8.87
N HIS A 66 -9.51 10.36 7.55
CA HIS A 66 -10.12 11.43 6.76
C HIS A 66 -11.39 10.98 6.06
N HIS A 67 -12.23 11.95 5.72
CA HIS A 67 -13.43 11.74 4.89
C HIS A 67 -13.32 12.38 3.50
N ALA A 68 -12.37 13.29 3.31
CA ALA A 68 -12.13 13.97 2.05
C ALA A 68 -10.63 14.00 1.74
N PRO A 69 -10.21 13.79 0.47
CA PRO A 69 -8.81 13.85 0.07
C PRO A 69 -8.13 15.19 0.36
N THR A 70 -8.89 16.29 0.36
CA THR A 70 -8.37 17.64 0.67
C THR A 70 -7.81 17.75 2.08
N THR A 71 -8.55 17.24 3.07
CA THR A 71 -8.10 17.22 4.47
C THR A 71 -6.89 16.30 4.69
N LEU A 72 -6.81 15.20 3.93
CA LEU A 72 -5.65 14.31 3.93
C LEU A 72 -4.43 15.00 3.33
N LEU A 73 -4.59 15.73 2.23
CA LEU A 73 -3.51 16.51 1.62
C LEU A 73 -2.93 17.53 2.60
N GLN A 74 -3.79 18.24 3.31
CA GLN A 74 -3.36 19.23 4.30
C GLN A 74 -2.49 18.57 5.39
N GLU A 75 -2.96 17.50 6.03
CA GLU A 75 -2.19 16.82 7.08
C GLU A 75 -0.85 16.26 6.56
N LEU A 76 -0.84 15.67 5.36
CA LEU A 76 0.39 15.14 4.78
C LEU A 76 1.41 16.23 4.43
N LEU A 77 0.96 17.43 4.05
CA LEU A 77 1.84 18.59 3.84
C LEU A 77 2.38 19.16 5.15
N GLU A 78 1.58 19.15 6.22
CA GLU A 78 2.01 19.52 7.57
C GLU A 78 3.08 18.55 8.10
N LEU A 79 2.85 17.24 7.95
CA LEU A 79 3.83 16.20 8.29
C LEU A 79 5.12 16.34 7.47
N GLN A 80 5.02 16.62 6.16
CA GLN A 80 6.20 16.87 5.33
C GLN A 80 6.99 18.09 5.83
N SER A 81 6.30 19.20 6.12
CA SER A 81 6.92 20.43 6.61
C SER A 81 7.62 20.20 7.95
N PHE A 82 7.00 19.41 8.82
CA PHE A 82 7.60 18.97 10.08
C PHE A 82 8.87 18.12 9.86
N LEU A 83 8.83 17.11 8.98
CA LEU A 83 10.02 16.30 8.68
C LEU A 83 11.18 17.15 8.14
N LYS A 84 10.89 18.10 7.26
CA LYS A 84 11.87 19.06 6.73
C LYS A 84 12.46 19.93 7.82
N SER A 85 11.64 20.50 8.70
CA SER A 85 12.15 21.37 9.78
C SER A 85 13.04 20.60 10.76
N LYS A 86 12.75 19.31 11.03
CA LYS A 86 13.56 18.47 11.92
C LYS A 86 14.89 18.00 11.32
N THR A 87 15.06 18.12 10.02
CA THR A 87 16.27 17.66 9.31
C THR A 87 17.05 18.79 8.65
N ALA A 88 16.57 20.05 8.75
CA ALA A 88 17.15 21.21 8.09
C ALA A 88 18.65 21.47 8.42
N SER A 89 19.11 21.10 9.61
CA SER A 89 20.50 21.26 10.06
C SER A 89 21.29 19.93 10.06
N THR A 90 20.81 18.94 9.32
CA THR A 90 21.41 17.60 9.24
C THR A 90 21.62 17.20 7.78
N ASP A 91 22.45 16.20 7.53
CA ASP A 91 22.61 15.62 6.19
C ASP A 91 21.49 14.61 5.82
N ILE A 92 20.40 14.56 6.61
CA ILE A 92 19.28 13.64 6.39
C ILE A 92 18.26 14.27 5.44
N GLY A 93 17.94 13.55 4.37
CA GLY A 93 16.80 13.82 3.49
C GLY A 93 15.78 12.69 3.52
N PHE A 94 14.58 12.98 3.00
CA PHE A 94 13.54 11.99 2.77
C PHE A 94 13.06 12.03 1.32
N CYS A 95 12.85 10.86 0.72
CA CYS A 95 12.24 10.75 -0.60
C CYS A 95 11.29 9.55 -0.68
N GLY A 96 10.38 9.58 -1.66
CA GLY A 96 9.53 8.44 -2.02
C GLY A 96 10.21 7.49 -3.02
N GLY A 97 9.41 6.74 -3.76
CA GLY A 97 9.85 5.72 -4.73
C GLY A 97 9.81 4.32 -4.14
N GLY A 98 9.30 3.34 -4.89
CA GLY A 98 9.07 1.97 -4.40
C GLY A 98 10.34 1.19 -4.05
N THR A 99 11.46 1.55 -4.66
CA THR A 99 12.80 1.04 -4.39
C THR A 99 13.78 2.20 -4.39
N HIS A 100 14.89 2.05 -3.67
CA HIS A 100 16.02 2.94 -3.85
C HIS A 100 16.86 2.44 -5.05
N PRO A 101 17.23 3.30 -6.04
CA PRO A 101 17.77 2.84 -7.32
C PRO A 101 19.03 1.97 -7.22
N PHE A 102 19.98 2.35 -6.36
CA PHE A 102 21.30 1.71 -6.28
C PHE A 102 21.66 1.12 -4.92
N GLN A 103 20.70 1.00 -4.00
CA GLN A 103 20.99 0.46 -2.67
C GLN A 103 21.30 -1.04 -2.73
N GLN A 104 22.15 -1.55 -1.84
CA GLN A 104 22.41 -2.99 -1.72
C GLN A 104 21.78 -3.58 -0.44
N TRP A 105 20.86 -4.54 -0.57
CA TRP A 105 20.12 -5.11 0.56
C TRP A 105 21.03 -5.67 1.65
N SER A 106 22.21 -6.17 1.30
CA SER A 106 23.18 -6.73 2.24
C SER A 106 23.65 -5.69 3.26
N MET A 107 23.75 -4.42 2.85
CA MET A 107 24.19 -3.28 3.67
C MET A 107 23.10 -2.77 4.62
N GLN A 108 21.85 -3.18 4.44
CA GLN A 108 20.73 -2.66 5.23
C GLN A 108 20.75 -3.15 6.67
N LYS A 109 20.49 -2.22 7.59
CA LYS A 109 20.48 -2.44 9.03
C LYS A 109 19.05 -2.50 9.53
N ILE A 110 18.71 -3.59 10.22
CA ILE A 110 17.40 -3.76 10.85
C ILE A 110 17.25 -2.76 12.00
N TYR A 111 16.08 -2.15 12.11
CA TYR A 111 15.78 -1.25 13.22
C TYR A 111 15.75 -2.03 14.54
N PRO A 112 16.38 -1.54 15.63
CA PRO A 112 16.68 -2.37 16.80
C PRO A 112 15.48 -2.56 17.75
N SER A 113 14.27 -2.78 17.24
CA SER A 113 13.08 -3.13 18.04
C SER A 113 12.95 -4.64 18.26
N GLN A 114 12.25 -5.06 19.32
CA GLN A 114 12.00 -6.48 19.58
C GLN A 114 11.21 -7.14 18.44
N ARG A 115 10.24 -6.41 17.84
CA ARG A 115 9.44 -6.86 16.70
C ARG A 115 10.33 -7.15 15.49
N TYR A 116 11.14 -6.19 15.06
CA TYR A 116 11.96 -6.35 13.85
C TYR A 116 13.11 -7.34 14.03
N ARG A 117 13.66 -7.48 15.24
CA ARG A 117 14.62 -8.56 15.56
C ARG A 117 14.00 -9.95 15.39
N LYS A 118 12.74 -10.15 15.80
CA LYS A 118 12.02 -11.43 15.61
C LYS A 118 11.79 -11.70 14.12
N ILE A 119 11.35 -10.70 13.37
CA ILE A 119 11.15 -10.80 11.91
C ILE A 119 12.48 -11.15 11.21
N SER A 120 13.57 -10.46 11.55
CA SER A 120 14.88 -10.72 10.95
C SER A 120 15.44 -12.10 11.29
N ARG A 121 15.21 -12.59 12.53
CA ARG A 121 15.57 -13.97 12.90
C ARG A 121 14.79 -15.00 12.08
N ARG A 122 13.49 -14.77 11.86
CA ARG A 122 12.61 -15.69 11.11
C ARG A 122 12.92 -15.70 9.62
N PHE A 123 13.01 -14.53 8.99
CA PHE A 123 13.08 -14.41 7.52
C PHE A 123 14.49 -14.19 6.98
N ARG A 124 15.48 -13.96 7.85
CA ARG A 124 16.90 -13.84 7.49
C ARG A 124 17.13 -12.84 6.37
N TYR A 125 17.75 -13.22 5.27
CA TYR A 125 18.09 -12.30 4.18
C TYR A 125 16.86 -11.60 3.57
N LEU A 126 15.68 -12.24 3.59
CA LEU A 126 14.43 -11.64 3.12
C LEU A 126 14.05 -10.39 3.90
N SER A 127 14.32 -10.34 5.21
CA SER A 127 14.02 -9.16 6.03
C SER A 127 14.83 -7.94 5.61
N LYS A 128 16.03 -8.15 5.05
CA LYS A 128 16.86 -7.07 4.51
C LYS A 128 16.47 -6.69 3.09
N ARG A 129 16.03 -7.66 2.27
CA ARG A 129 15.46 -7.40 0.94
C ARG A 129 14.13 -6.62 1.01
N ALA A 130 13.44 -6.70 2.15
CA ALA A 130 12.22 -5.93 2.42
C ALA A 130 12.44 -4.42 2.63
N THR A 131 13.65 -3.88 2.39
CA THR A 131 13.85 -2.42 2.21
C THR A 131 13.31 -1.98 0.86
N VAL A 132 11.99 -1.99 0.75
CA VAL A 132 11.16 -1.46 -0.33
C VAL A 132 10.08 -0.61 0.32
N PHE A 133 9.58 0.39 -0.40
CA PHE A 133 8.81 1.48 0.22
C PHE A 133 7.42 1.53 -0.40
N GLY A 134 6.41 1.29 0.43
CA GLY A 134 5.02 1.26 0.03
C GLY A 134 4.21 2.47 0.49
N GLN A 135 3.18 2.75 -0.30
CA GLN A 135 2.00 3.42 0.19
C GLN A 135 0.95 2.37 0.57
N HIS A 136 0.40 2.46 1.78
CA HIS A 136 -0.75 1.67 2.19
C HIS A 136 -1.97 2.59 2.32
N ILE A 137 -3.11 2.16 1.76
CA ILE A 137 -4.36 2.91 1.86
C ILE A 137 -5.37 2.06 2.61
N HIS A 138 -5.92 2.62 3.69
CA HIS A 138 -6.99 2.03 4.47
C HIS A 138 -8.34 2.63 4.06
N VAL A 139 -9.36 1.77 3.89
CA VAL A 139 -10.74 2.18 3.62
C VAL A 139 -11.66 1.64 4.70
N GLY A 140 -12.40 2.53 5.38
CA GLY A 140 -13.36 2.19 6.44
C GLY A 140 -14.56 1.40 5.93
N CYS A 141 -14.92 0.34 6.65
CA CYS A 141 -16.06 -0.53 6.38
C CYS A 141 -16.99 -0.62 7.60
N ALA A 142 -18.29 -0.78 7.37
CA ALA A 142 -19.28 -0.86 8.45
C ALA A 142 -19.29 -2.24 9.14
N SER A 143 -18.97 -3.31 8.40
CA SER A 143 -18.99 -4.69 8.86
C SER A 143 -17.84 -5.50 8.27
N GLY A 144 -17.64 -6.70 8.82
CA GLY A 144 -16.68 -7.67 8.28
C GLY A 144 -17.08 -8.18 6.89
N ASP A 145 -18.36 -8.38 6.61
CA ASP A 145 -18.83 -8.83 5.30
C ASP A 145 -18.64 -7.75 4.23
N ASP A 146 -18.85 -6.47 4.57
CA ASP A 146 -18.47 -5.36 3.70
C ASP A 146 -16.96 -5.37 3.41
N ALA A 147 -16.14 -5.67 4.42
CA ALA A 147 -14.68 -5.74 4.24
C ALA A 147 -14.24 -6.94 3.36
N ILE A 148 -14.90 -8.09 3.48
CA ILE A 148 -14.62 -9.27 2.64
C ILE A 148 -15.01 -9.01 1.19
N TYR A 149 -16.24 -8.54 0.97
CA TYR A 149 -16.68 -8.14 -0.36
C TYR A 149 -15.73 -7.10 -0.96
N LEU A 150 -15.41 -6.02 -0.23
CA LEU A 150 -14.56 -4.96 -0.76
C LEU A 150 -13.14 -5.46 -1.06
N THR A 151 -12.58 -6.35 -0.22
CA THR A 151 -11.28 -6.97 -0.48
C THR A 151 -11.29 -7.77 -1.78
N HIS A 152 -12.34 -8.58 -2.01
CA HIS A 152 -12.48 -9.33 -3.25
C HIS A 152 -12.72 -8.42 -4.45
N ALA A 153 -13.63 -7.45 -4.35
CA ALA A 153 -13.94 -6.54 -5.44
C ALA A 153 -12.70 -5.72 -5.86
N LEU A 154 -11.95 -5.18 -4.90
CA LEU A 154 -10.72 -4.42 -5.19
C LEU A 154 -9.60 -5.30 -5.78
N ALA A 155 -9.63 -6.61 -5.60
CA ALA A 155 -8.62 -7.52 -6.17
C ALA A 155 -8.58 -7.43 -7.71
N ARG A 156 -9.73 -7.19 -8.36
CA ARG A 156 -9.83 -6.94 -9.81
C ARG A 156 -9.01 -5.73 -10.25
N TYR A 157 -8.90 -4.72 -9.40
CA TYR A 157 -8.33 -3.41 -9.70
C TYR A 157 -6.86 -3.28 -9.29
N VAL A 158 -6.24 -4.32 -8.74
CA VAL A 158 -4.82 -4.34 -8.36
C VAL A 158 -3.86 -3.96 -9.50
N PRO A 159 -4.07 -4.42 -10.75
CA PRO A 159 -3.25 -3.99 -11.88
C PRO A 159 -3.27 -2.47 -12.07
N GLN A 160 -4.43 -1.83 -11.92
CA GLN A 160 -4.56 -0.38 -12.02
C GLN A 160 -3.76 0.33 -10.92
N PHE A 161 -3.87 -0.12 -9.68
CA PHE A 161 -3.17 0.46 -8.53
C PHE A 161 -1.65 0.42 -8.71
N ILE A 162 -1.12 -0.70 -9.20
CA ILE A 162 0.31 -0.88 -9.48
C ILE A 162 0.73 0.05 -10.62
N ALA A 163 0.01 0.04 -11.76
CA ALA A 163 0.35 0.86 -12.92
C ALA A 163 0.35 2.36 -12.61
N LEU A 164 -0.63 2.85 -11.85
CA LEU A 164 -0.74 4.26 -11.47
C LEU A 164 0.36 4.72 -10.50
N SER A 165 0.82 3.85 -9.61
CA SER A 165 1.82 4.21 -8.58
C SER A 165 3.27 3.87 -8.91
N ALA A 166 3.49 3.08 -9.97
CA ALA A 166 4.79 2.56 -10.33
C ALA A 166 5.88 3.65 -10.29
N SER A 167 6.90 3.41 -9.45
CA SER A 167 8.01 4.34 -9.24
C SER A 167 9.26 3.60 -8.75
N SER A 168 9.43 2.35 -9.22
CA SER A 168 10.57 1.50 -8.84
C SER A 168 11.20 0.75 -10.03
N PRO A 169 11.65 1.45 -11.09
CA PRO A 169 12.25 0.77 -12.25
C PRO A 169 13.66 0.24 -11.99
N PHE A 170 14.38 0.82 -11.03
CA PHE A 170 15.75 0.44 -10.68
C PHE A 170 15.81 -0.39 -9.40
N TYR A 171 16.72 -1.35 -9.34
CA TYR A 171 17.02 -2.09 -8.12
C TYR A 171 18.51 -2.51 -8.08
N GLN A 172 19.20 -2.18 -6.98
CA GLN A 172 20.61 -2.52 -6.78
C GLN A 172 21.56 -2.02 -7.89
N GLY A 173 21.22 -0.91 -8.53
CA GLY A 173 22.03 -0.25 -9.57
C GLY A 173 21.72 -0.74 -10.98
N ILE A 174 20.69 -1.59 -11.13
CA ILE A 174 20.30 -2.20 -12.38
C ILE A 174 18.92 -1.69 -12.78
N ASP A 175 18.77 -1.30 -14.05
CA ASP A 175 17.46 -1.15 -14.67
C ASP A 175 16.82 -2.55 -14.77
N THR A 176 15.73 -2.73 -14.04
CA THR A 176 15.06 -4.04 -13.97
C THR A 176 14.23 -4.34 -15.21
N GLY A 177 13.94 -3.34 -16.04
CA GLY A 177 12.95 -3.40 -17.09
C GLY A 177 11.50 -3.40 -16.59
N PHE A 178 11.26 -3.29 -15.27
CA PHE A 178 9.92 -3.15 -14.70
C PHE A 178 9.57 -1.68 -14.48
N PHE A 179 8.28 -1.36 -14.44
CA PHE A 179 7.79 -0.07 -13.95
C PHE A 179 7.73 -0.07 -12.41
N SER A 180 7.30 -1.20 -11.82
CA SER A 180 7.35 -1.44 -10.38
C SER A 180 8.07 -2.75 -10.06
N ALA A 181 9.34 -2.66 -9.68
CA ALA A 181 10.12 -3.82 -9.20
C ALA A 181 9.76 -4.22 -7.76
N ARG A 182 9.24 -3.27 -6.95
CA ARG A 182 8.82 -3.51 -5.55
C ARG A 182 7.88 -4.71 -5.44
N SER A 183 6.86 -4.77 -6.30
CA SER A 183 5.84 -5.83 -6.28
C SER A 183 6.44 -7.24 -6.44
N SER A 184 7.58 -7.36 -7.14
CA SER A 184 8.29 -8.64 -7.35
C SER A 184 9.20 -8.99 -6.18
N ILE A 185 9.83 -7.99 -5.55
CA ILE A 185 10.73 -8.19 -4.40
C ILE A 185 9.97 -8.73 -3.18
N PHE A 186 8.75 -8.24 -2.96
CA PHE A 186 7.94 -8.62 -1.79
C PHE A 186 7.34 -10.04 -1.89
N ASN A 187 7.24 -10.61 -3.09
CA ASN A 187 6.63 -11.93 -3.34
C ASN A 187 7.41 -13.12 -2.76
N SER A 188 8.60 -12.88 -2.18
CA SER A 188 9.40 -13.94 -1.56
C SER A 188 8.96 -14.28 -0.13
N PHE A 189 8.03 -13.52 0.47
CA PHE A 189 7.57 -13.75 1.84
C PHE A 189 6.48 -14.83 1.92
N PRO A 190 6.52 -15.73 2.91
CA PRO A 190 5.40 -16.63 3.18
C PRO A 190 4.10 -15.84 3.40
N SER A 191 3.03 -16.25 2.73
CA SER A 191 1.72 -15.56 2.75
C SER A 191 1.71 -14.16 2.10
N SER A 192 2.63 -13.88 1.17
CA SER A 192 2.53 -12.73 0.26
C SER A 192 1.62 -13.02 -0.94
N GLY A 193 1.08 -11.96 -1.55
CA GLY A 193 0.27 -12.05 -2.76
C GLY A 193 -1.22 -12.07 -2.44
N VAL A 194 -1.94 -13.06 -2.94
CA VAL A 194 -3.41 -13.03 -2.94
C VAL A 194 -3.99 -13.58 -1.65
N MET A 195 -5.04 -12.93 -1.14
CA MET A 195 -5.91 -13.50 -0.11
C MET A 195 -6.63 -14.75 -0.67
N PRO A 196 -6.72 -15.87 0.08
CA PRO A 196 -7.59 -16.97 -0.31
C PRO A 196 -9.04 -16.51 -0.49
N TYR A 197 -9.80 -17.22 -1.33
CA TYR A 197 -11.22 -16.91 -1.50
C TYR A 197 -12.02 -17.28 -0.24
N PHE A 198 -12.76 -16.33 0.31
CA PHE A 198 -13.69 -16.51 1.43
C PHE A 198 -15.06 -15.95 1.04
N LYS A 199 -16.14 -16.66 1.37
CA LYS A 199 -17.49 -16.18 1.02
C LYS A 199 -17.95 -15.03 1.90
N ASP A 200 -17.58 -15.05 3.17
CA ASP A 200 -18.07 -14.14 4.20
C ASP A 200 -17.06 -13.96 5.33
N TRP A 201 -17.41 -13.11 6.30
CA TRP A 201 -16.58 -12.85 7.47
C TRP A 201 -16.41 -14.07 8.37
N GLN A 202 -17.36 -15.01 8.35
CA GLN A 202 -17.30 -16.22 9.17
C GLN A 202 -16.27 -17.22 8.64
N GLU A 203 -16.22 -17.45 7.33
CA GLU A 203 -15.19 -18.26 6.68
C GLU A 203 -13.80 -17.64 6.90
N PHE A 204 -13.68 -16.31 6.75
CA PHE A 204 -12.44 -15.60 7.06
C PHE A 204 -12.03 -15.74 8.53
N SER A 205 -12.98 -15.62 9.47
CA SER A 205 -12.73 -15.82 10.90
C SER A 205 -12.24 -17.24 11.21
N ASN A 206 -12.84 -18.25 10.58
CA ASN A 206 -12.42 -19.64 10.71
C ASN A 206 -10.99 -19.84 10.19
N TYR A 207 -10.65 -19.27 9.03
CA TYR A 207 -9.29 -19.28 8.50
C TYR A 207 -8.31 -18.62 9.49
N PHE A 208 -8.62 -17.41 9.97
CA PHE A 208 -7.76 -16.68 10.89
C PHE A 208 -7.44 -17.48 12.16
N TYR A 209 -8.46 -18.04 12.81
CA TYR A 209 -8.24 -18.82 14.03
C TYR A 209 -7.50 -20.12 13.74
N LYS A 210 -7.78 -20.80 12.63
CA LYS A 210 -7.03 -22.01 12.23
C LYS A 210 -5.54 -21.72 11.99
N MET A 211 -5.21 -20.64 11.28
CA MET A 211 -3.82 -20.21 11.09
C MET A 211 -3.15 -19.82 12.41
N ARG A 212 -3.91 -19.23 13.34
CA ARG A 212 -3.41 -18.85 14.67
C ARG A 212 -3.13 -20.08 15.54
N ASP A 213 -4.03 -21.05 15.52
CA ASP A 213 -3.92 -22.28 16.31
C ASP A 213 -2.77 -23.16 15.80
N TRP A 214 -2.48 -23.12 14.49
CA TRP A 214 -1.27 -23.70 13.90
C TRP A 214 0.02 -22.89 14.12
N GLY A 215 -0.06 -21.74 14.81
CA GLY A 215 1.10 -20.90 15.11
C GLY A 215 1.70 -20.17 13.90
N LEU A 216 1.02 -20.17 12.76
CA LEU A 216 1.51 -19.54 11.52
C LEU A 216 1.44 -18.01 11.60
N ILE A 217 0.36 -17.50 12.20
CA ILE A 217 0.11 -16.08 12.44
C ILE A 217 -0.21 -15.82 13.91
N LYS A 218 0.07 -14.61 14.40
CA LYS A 218 -0.41 -14.13 15.71
C LYS A 218 -1.49 -13.07 15.53
N THR A 219 -1.32 -12.22 14.53
CA THR A 219 -2.19 -11.08 14.22
C THR A 219 -2.29 -10.91 12.70
N MET A 220 -3.20 -10.05 12.25
CA MET A 220 -3.27 -9.66 10.83
C MET A 220 -1.99 -9.01 10.31
N LYS A 221 -1.10 -8.52 11.20
CA LYS A 221 0.20 -7.96 10.81
C LYS A 221 1.18 -9.02 10.29
N ASP A 222 0.90 -10.31 10.48
CA ASP A 222 1.73 -11.42 10.01
C ASP A 222 1.33 -11.91 8.62
N ILE A 223 0.31 -11.31 8.00
CA ILE A 223 -0.22 -11.65 6.68
C ILE A 223 0.18 -10.58 5.67
N TYR A 224 0.82 -10.99 4.57
CA TYR A 224 1.46 -10.10 3.60
C TYR A 224 0.68 -9.98 2.28
N TRP A 225 -0.63 -10.16 2.33
CA TRP A 225 -1.47 -10.05 1.15
C TRP A 225 -1.46 -8.62 0.57
N ASP A 226 -1.63 -8.56 -0.75
CA ASP A 226 -1.71 -7.34 -1.55
C ASP A 226 -2.88 -6.45 -1.08
N ILE A 227 -4.00 -7.06 -0.70
CA ILE A 227 -5.15 -6.40 -0.06
C ILE A 227 -5.59 -7.28 1.12
N ARG A 228 -5.84 -6.69 2.29
CA ARG A 228 -6.29 -7.44 3.47
C ARG A 228 -7.31 -6.70 4.33
N PRO A 229 -8.26 -7.40 4.96
CA PRO A 229 -9.06 -6.83 6.05
C PRO A 229 -8.21 -6.52 7.28
N LYS A 230 -8.57 -5.46 8.00
CA LYS A 230 -7.94 -5.01 9.24
C LYS A 230 -9.02 -4.82 10.32
N PRO A 231 -9.44 -5.93 10.97
CA PRO A 231 -10.52 -5.91 11.96
C PRO A 231 -10.29 -4.94 13.11
N GLU A 232 -9.03 -4.76 13.53
CA GLU A 232 -8.67 -3.83 14.62
C GLU A 232 -9.00 -2.35 14.29
N PHE A 233 -9.02 -2.01 13.00
CA PHE A 233 -9.30 -0.67 12.50
C PHE A 233 -10.63 -0.57 11.79
N GLY A 234 -11.29 -1.69 11.50
CA GLY A 234 -12.52 -1.68 10.73
C GLY A 234 -12.32 -1.31 9.28
N THR A 235 -11.20 -1.72 8.68
CA THR A 235 -10.79 -1.26 7.34
C THR A 235 -10.43 -2.40 6.41
N VAL A 236 -10.42 -2.14 5.11
CA VAL A 236 -9.67 -2.89 4.11
C VAL A 236 -8.41 -2.10 3.77
N GLU A 237 -7.26 -2.77 3.76
CA GLU A 237 -5.95 -2.16 3.55
C GLU A 237 -5.36 -2.64 2.21
N ILE A 238 -5.09 -1.70 1.31
CA ILE A 238 -4.48 -1.93 -0.01
C ILE A 238 -2.98 -1.60 0.10
N ARG A 239 -2.11 -2.54 -0.27
CA ARG A 239 -0.65 -2.50 0.02
C ARG A 239 0.25 -2.61 -1.21
N VAL A 240 -0.35 -2.58 -2.40
CA VAL A 240 0.34 -2.81 -3.67
C VAL A 240 1.05 -1.58 -4.22
N PHE A 241 0.72 -0.39 -3.72
CA PHE A 241 1.27 0.86 -4.22
C PHE A 241 2.74 1.02 -3.83
N ASP A 242 3.57 1.45 -4.78
CA ASP A 242 4.87 2.04 -4.48
C ASP A 242 4.64 3.38 -3.76
N THR A 243 5.53 3.77 -2.83
CA THR A 243 5.50 5.14 -2.29
C THR A 243 5.69 6.14 -3.43
N PRO A 244 4.75 7.05 -3.70
CA PRO A 244 4.91 8.01 -4.79
C PRO A 244 5.99 9.06 -4.50
N LEU A 245 6.50 9.71 -5.55
CA LEU A 245 7.51 10.77 -5.42
C LEU A 245 6.95 12.08 -4.84
N THR A 246 5.62 12.27 -4.86
CA THR A 246 4.96 13.48 -4.36
C THR A 246 3.78 13.14 -3.47
N ILE A 247 3.54 14.00 -2.47
CA ILE A 247 2.36 13.90 -1.60
C ILE A 247 1.07 14.02 -2.41
N LYS A 248 1.03 14.90 -3.41
CA LYS A 248 -0.13 15.06 -4.29
C LYS A 248 -0.51 13.75 -4.98
N LYS A 249 0.47 13.02 -5.54
CA LYS A 249 0.21 11.71 -6.17
C LYS A 249 -0.27 10.68 -5.15
N SER A 250 0.30 10.66 -3.94
CA SER A 250 -0.20 9.82 -2.84
C SER A 250 -1.68 10.08 -2.51
N VAL A 251 -2.06 11.36 -2.41
CA VAL A 251 -3.46 11.74 -2.13
C VAL A 251 -4.37 11.38 -3.30
N ALA A 252 -3.94 11.57 -4.55
CA ALA A 252 -4.71 11.17 -5.72
C ALA A 252 -4.97 9.66 -5.76
N MET A 253 -3.99 8.82 -5.38
CA MET A 253 -4.20 7.37 -5.26
C MET A 253 -5.21 7.04 -4.15
N ALA A 254 -5.13 7.72 -3.00
CA ALA A 254 -6.10 7.55 -1.92
C ALA A 254 -7.51 7.98 -2.34
N ALA A 255 -7.62 9.07 -3.09
CA ALA A 255 -8.87 9.57 -3.66
C ALA A 255 -9.48 8.59 -4.66
N TYR A 256 -8.66 8.01 -5.55
CA TYR A 256 -9.06 6.97 -6.51
C TYR A 256 -9.65 5.75 -5.78
N VAL A 257 -8.92 5.22 -4.80
CA VAL A 257 -9.36 4.09 -3.98
C VAL A 257 -10.63 4.42 -3.21
N GLN A 258 -10.75 5.62 -2.65
CA GLN A 258 -11.96 6.06 -1.93
C GLN A 258 -13.19 6.14 -2.84
N ALA A 259 -13.03 6.64 -4.06
CA ALA A 259 -14.09 6.73 -5.06
C ALA A 259 -14.55 5.35 -5.50
N LEU A 260 -13.59 4.52 -5.89
CA LEU A 260 -13.84 3.15 -6.30
C LEU A 260 -14.51 2.34 -5.18
N ALA A 261 -14.02 2.43 -3.94
CA ALA A 261 -14.60 1.68 -2.83
C ALA A 261 -16.05 2.12 -2.51
N LEU A 262 -16.39 3.40 -2.68
CA LEU A 262 -17.76 3.86 -2.52
C LEU A 262 -18.67 3.24 -3.58
N TYR A 263 -18.27 3.34 -4.85
CA TYR A 263 -19.00 2.73 -5.96
C TYR A 263 -19.20 1.23 -5.75
N LEU A 264 -18.13 0.50 -5.40
CA LEU A 264 -18.19 -0.94 -5.18
C LEU A 264 -19.11 -1.32 -4.02
N LEU A 265 -19.11 -0.57 -2.91
CA LEU A 265 -19.94 -0.86 -1.74
C LEU A 265 -21.41 -0.49 -1.95
N MET A 266 -21.69 0.54 -2.74
CA MET A 266 -23.05 1.00 -3.07
C MET A 266 -23.71 0.11 -4.13
N GLU A 267 -23.04 -0.07 -5.26
CA GLU A 267 -23.66 -0.67 -6.45
C GLU A 267 -23.45 -2.19 -6.54
N ARG A 268 -22.46 -2.72 -5.80
CA ARG A 268 -22.05 -4.12 -5.85
C ARG A 268 -21.91 -4.71 -7.27
N PRO A 269 -21.20 -4.02 -8.20
CA PRO A 269 -21.25 -4.35 -9.62
C PRO A 269 -20.42 -5.58 -10.00
N GLU A 270 -19.49 -5.99 -9.14
CA GLU A 270 -18.53 -7.05 -9.44
C GLU A 270 -19.09 -8.43 -9.07
N LEU A 271 -18.98 -9.38 -10.00
CA LEU A 271 -19.20 -10.79 -9.69
C LEU A 271 -18.01 -11.32 -8.89
N ILE A 272 -18.24 -11.72 -7.64
CA ILE A 272 -17.19 -12.25 -6.75
C ILE A 272 -17.19 -13.78 -6.78
N SER A 273 -16.29 -14.35 -7.58
CA SER A 273 -16.08 -15.79 -7.69
C SER A 273 -14.60 -16.14 -7.59
N ARG A 274 -14.28 -17.44 -7.61
CA ARG A 274 -12.90 -17.92 -7.64
C ARG A 274 -12.19 -17.58 -8.95
N ASP A 275 -12.93 -17.40 -10.04
CA ASP A 275 -12.37 -17.17 -11.37
C ASP A 275 -11.62 -15.84 -11.45
N LEU A 276 -12.03 -14.85 -10.63
CA LEU A 276 -11.31 -13.59 -10.43
C LEU A 276 -9.82 -13.81 -10.18
N TYR A 277 -9.47 -14.90 -9.50
CA TYR A 277 -8.12 -15.18 -9.05
C TYR A 277 -7.27 -15.98 -10.03
N TYR A 278 -7.85 -16.55 -11.09
CA TYR A 278 -7.08 -17.31 -12.09
C TYR A 278 -6.09 -16.42 -12.84
N LEU A 279 -6.47 -15.20 -13.17
CA LEU A 279 -5.64 -14.25 -13.90
C LEU A 279 -4.98 -13.19 -13.00
N TYR A 280 -5.18 -13.26 -11.68
CA TYR A 280 -4.69 -12.23 -10.76
C TYR A 280 -3.18 -12.01 -10.87
N ASN A 281 -2.39 -13.09 -10.77
CA ASN A 281 -0.93 -12.98 -10.84
C ASN A 281 -0.43 -12.54 -12.21
N TYR A 282 -1.11 -12.94 -13.29
CA TYR A 282 -0.76 -12.53 -14.65
C TYR A 282 -1.02 -11.04 -14.87
N ASN A 283 -2.23 -10.56 -14.56
CA ASN A 283 -2.58 -9.14 -14.69
C ASN A 283 -1.72 -8.27 -13.76
N ARG A 284 -1.41 -8.75 -12.55
CA ARG A 284 -0.48 -8.09 -11.63
C ARG A 284 0.92 -7.98 -12.24
N PHE A 285 1.43 -9.04 -12.86
CA PHE A 285 2.72 -9.02 -13.56
C PHE A 285 2.71 -8.02 -14.72
N GLN A 286 1.63 -7.99 -15.53
CA GLN A 286 1.47 -7.05 -16.64
C GLN A 286 1.60 -5.60 -16.16
N ALA A 287 0.93 -5.25 -15.07
CA ALA A 287 1.06 -3.92 -14.46
C ALA A 287 2.47 -3.64 -13.93
N SER A 288 3.09 -4.59 -13.22
CA SER A 288 4.44 -4.38 -12.68
C SER A 288 5.49 -4.22 -13.79
N ARG A 289 5.38 -4.99 -14.88
CA ARG A 289 6.38 -5.03 -15.96
C ARG A 289 6.18 -3.94 -17.01
N PHE A 290 4.93 -3.66 -17.39
CA PHE A 290 4.60 -2.78 -18.51
C PHE A 290 3.82 -1.53 -18.09
N GLY A 291 3.52 -1.38 -16.80
CA GLY A 291 2.84 -0.20 -16.27
C GLY A 291 1.46 0.00 -16.95
N PRO A 292 1.10 1.24 -17.32
CA PRO A 292 -0.17 1.53 -17.98
C PRO A 292 -0.34 0.86 -19.36
N SER A 293 0.75 0.46 -20.03
CA SER A 293 0.72 -0.23 -21.32
C SER A 293 0.59 -1.76 -21.20
N GLY A 294 0.54 -2.31 -19.98
CA GLY A 294 0.29 -3.73 -19.77
C GLY A 294 -1.12 -4.14 -20.16
N THR A 295 -1.29 -5.41 -20.54
CA THR A 295 -2.61 -5.96 -20.87
C THR A 295 -3.33 -6.40 -19.60
N PHE A 296 -4.55 -5.91 -19.39
CA PHE A 296 -5.50 -6.45 -18.45
C PHE A 296 -6.42 -7.45 -19.16
N ILE A 297 -6.57 -8.65 -18.59
CA ILE A 297 -7.51 -9.65 -19.09
C ILE A 297 -8.65 -9.79 -18.08
N ASN A 298 -9.88 -9.55 -18.54
CA ASN A 298 -11.08 -9.78 -17.74
C ASN A 298 -11.35 -11.30 -17.61
N PRO A 299 -11.36 -11.86 -16.38
CA PRO A 299 -11.52 -13.30 -16.17
C PRO A 299 -12.91 -13.84 -16.55
N TYR A 300 -13.92 -12.98 -16.69
CA TYR A 300 -15.30 -13.37 -16.97
C TYR A 300 -15.70 -13.21 -18.43
N THR A 301 -15.20 -12.18 -19.09
CA THR A 301 -15.56 -11.86 -20.49
C THR A 301 -14.49 -12.27 -21.47
N ASN A 302 -13.28 -12.62 -21.00
CA ASN A 302 -12.08 -12.79 -21.83
C ASN A 302 -11.79 -11.57 -22.71
N GLN A 303 -12.21 -10.37 -22.28
CA GLN A 303 -11.82 -9.12 -22.90
C GLN A 303 -10.39 -8.76 -22.50
N HIS A 304 -9.62 -8.24 -23.45
CA HIS A 304 -8.24 -7.81 -23.27
C HIS A 304 -8.17 -6.32 -23.55
N ASP A 305 -7.79 -5.54 -22.54
CA ASP A 305 -7.70 -4.08 -22.64
C ASP A 305 -6.30 -3.64 -22.19
N LEU A 306 -5.88 -2.43 -22.57
CA LEU A 306 -4.74 -1.80 -21.88
C LEU A 306 -5.18 -1.42 -20.46
N ILE A 307 -4.26 -1.55 -19.50
CA ILE A 307 -4.54 -1.16 -18.11
C ILE A 307 -4.93 0.33 -18.04
N LEU A 308 -4.35 1.20 -18.87
CA LEU A 308 -4.74 2.60 -18.93
C LEU A 308 -6.19 2.79 -19.36
N ASP A 309 -6.64 2.08 -20.39
CA ASP A 309 -8.03 2.16 -20.86
C ASP A 309 -8.99 1.65 -19.78
N ASP A 310 -8.62 0.57 -19.09
CA ASP A 310 -9.39 0.03 -17.97
C ASP A 310 -9.48 1.01 -16.78
N VAL A 311 -8.42 1.79 -16.51
CA VAL A 311 -8.47 2.89 -15.53
C VAL A 311 -9.47 3.96 -15.97
N LEU A 312 -9.38 4.42 -17.21
CA LEU A 312 -10.25 5.47 -17.73
C LEU A 312 -11.73 5.04 -17.72
N ASP A 313 -12.01 3.80 -18.10
CA ASP A 313 -13.36 3.24 -18.06
C ASP A 313 -13.87 3.05 -16.63
N THR A 314 -12.98 2.68 -15.71
CA THR A 314 -13.30 2.64 -14.28
C THR A 314 -13.68 4.04 -13.77
N MET A 315 -12.94 5.08 -14.15
CA MET A 315 -13.24 6.47 -13.75
C MET A 315 -14.62 6.93 -14.23
N LYS A 316 -15.01 6.58 -15.47
CA LYS A 316 -16.34 6.90 -16.02
C LYS A 316 -17.49 6.30 -15.19
N LYS A 317 -17.27 5.15 -14.54
CA LYS A 317 -18.32 4.47 -13.75
C LYS A 317 -18.68 5.20 -12.46
N TRP A 318 -17.70 5.87 -11.83
CA TRP A 318 -17.91 6.55 -10.54
C TRP A 318 -17.82 8.08 -10.62
N SER A 319 -17.52 8.65 -11.79
CA SER A 319 -17.41 10.11 -11.99
C SER A 319 -18.66 10.87 -11.53
N ASN A 320 -19.85 10.28 -11.67
CA ASN A 320 -21.12 10.89 -11.26
C ASN A 320 -21.35 10.88 -9.74
N ILE A 321 -20.54 10.12 -8.99
CA ILE A 321 -20.68 9.91 -7.54
C ILE A 321 -19.67 10.78 -6.76
N ARG A 322 -18.73 11.43 -7.45
CA ARG A 322 -17.66 12.23 -6.84
C ARG A 322 -17.65 13.67 -7.30
N ASP A 323 -17.15 14.53 -6.42
CA ASP A 323 -16.94 15.94 -6.76
C ASP A 323 -15.86 16.10 -7.85
N SER A 324 -15.97 17.20 -8.58
CA SER A 324 -15.06 17.54 -9.68
C SER A 324 -13.60 17.65 -9.25
N LEU A 325 -13.35 18.04 -7.99
CA LEU A 325 -12.00 18.19 -7.44
C LEU A 325 -11.30 16.83 -7.29
N THR A 326 -12.01 15.82 -6.81
CA THR A 326 -11.55 14.44 -6.71
C THR A 326 -11.18 13.89 -8.08
N VAL A 327 -12.04 14.12 -9.08
CA VAL A 327 -11.79 13.72 -10.48
C VAL A 327 -10.56 14.43 -11.03
N MET A 328 -10.46 15.75 -10.84
CA MET A 328 -9.31 16.55 -11.31
C MET A 328 -7.98 16.10 -10.70
N LEU A 329 -7.93 15.79 -9.40
CA LEU A 329 -6.71 15.30 -8.74
C LEU A 329 -6.18 14.01 -9.39
N ILE A 330 -7.08 13.14 -9.85
CA ILE A 330 -6.73 11.86 -10.46
C ILE A 330 -6.32 12.08 -11.92
N LEU A 331 -7.04 12.92 -12.67
CA LEU A 331 -6.67 13.27 -14.05
C LEU A 331 -5.28 13.89 -14.14
N GLN A 332 -4.90 14.74 -13.19
CA GLN A 332 -3.54 15.31 -13.12
C GLN A 332 -2.45 14.24 -12.95
N VAL A 333 -2.75 13.11 -12.30
CA VAL A 333 -1.79 11.99 -12.24
C VAL A 333 -1.66 11.32 -13.59
N LEU A 334 -2.80 11.09 -14.27
CA LEU A 334 -2.81 10.46 -15.59
C LEU A 334 -2.10 11.29 -16.67
N GLU A 335 -2.17 12.61 -16.60
CA GLU A 335 -1.44 13.51 -17.53
C GLU A 335 0.09 13.41 -17.40
N THR A 336 0.58 12.89 -16.28
CA THR A 336 2.02 12.74 -16.00
C THR A 336 2.56 11.33 -16.25
N MET A 337 1.70 10.42 -16.72
CA MET A 337 2.04 9.04 -17.09
C MET A 337 2.25 8.95 -18.59
#